data_AF-A0A067RA64-F1
#
_entry.id   AF-A0A067RA64-F1
#
_cell.length_a   1.000
_cell.length_b   1.000
_cell.length_c   1.000
_cell.angle_alpha   90.00
_cell.angle_beta   90.00
_cell.angle_gamma   90.00
#
_symmetry.space_group_name_H-M   'P 1'
#
loop_
_entity.id
_entity.type
_entity.pdbx_description
1 polymer ?
#
loop_
_entity_poly.entity_id
_entity_poly.type
_entity_poly.pdbx_seq_one_letter_code
_entity_poly.pdbx_strand_id
1 'polypeptide(L)'
;MDPWLSTGTVEREERLTLKFEDNFEPSDRLPDSVKYLASLEKRLAILKERQSKKDLIQSLEEKHKSCMLRLMSEGSSNTAVTQEDFDLDEPVHINHPAHTLLRRIAPERQAITLGELVELLKADQLAEILAEEENNSASSLNN
;
A
#
# COMPACT_ATOMS: atom_id res chain seq x y z
N MET A 1 9.41 -5.49 -27.17
CA MET A 1 10.63 -6.27 -26.90
C MET A 1 10.68 -6.51 -25.41
N ASP A 2 10.75 -7.77 -25.00
CA ASP A 2 10.75 -8.17 -23.59
C ASP A 2 12.19 -8.49 -23.15
N PRO A 3 12.77 -7.79 -22.16
CA PRO A 3 14.18 -7.91 -21.79
C PRO A 3 14.56 -9.23 -21.08
N TRP A 4 13.61 -10.14 -20.86
CA TRP A 4 13.83 -11.37 -20.09
C TRP A 4 13.92 -12.66 -20.92
N LEU A 5 13.84 -12.56 -22.25
CA LEU A 5 14.08 -13.70 -23.13
C LEU A 5 15.58 -13.98 -23.25
N SER A 6 16.14 -14.61 -22.22
CA SER A 6 17.44 -15.27 -22.30
C SER A 6 17.33 -16.43 -23.28
N THR A 7 17.67 -16.14 -24.54
CA THR A 7 17.94 -17.15 -25.55
C THR A 7 19.27 -17.80 -25.17
N GLY A 8 19.19 -19.05 -24.72
CA GLY A 8 20.37 -19.84 -24.41
C GLY A 8 21.17 -20.12 -25.68
N THR A 9 22.49 -20.03 -25.60
CA THR A 9 23.38 -21.21 -25.70
C THR A 9 24.87 -20.84 -25.57
N VAL A 10 25.53 -21.58 -24.67
CA VAL A 10 26.93 -22.04 -24.69
C VAL A 10 28.02 -21.01 -24.32
N GLU A 11 28.58 -21.17 -23.11
CA GLU A 11 30.01 -21.39 -22.74
C GLU A 11 30.07 -21.47 -21.19
N ARG A 12 29.87 -22.66 -20.60
CA ARG A 12 30.91 -23.54 -20.05
C ARG A 12 31.80 -22.92 -18.95
N GLU A 13 31.44 -23.27 -17.71
CA GLU A 13 32.33 -23.63 -16.59
C GLU A 13 33.31 -22.58 -16.05
N GLU A 14 32.79 -21.65 -15.26
CA GLU A 14 33.35 -21.43 -13.93
C GLU A 14 32.23 -21.67 -12.90
N ARG A 15 32.18 -22.90 -12.37
CA ARG A 15 31.44 -23.18 -11.13
C ARG A 15 32.17 -22.45 -10.01
N LEU A 16 31.96 -21.14 -9.90
CA LEU A 16 32.19 -20.42 -8.67
C LEU A 16 31.23 -21.05 -7.67
N THR A 17 31.75 -21.97 -6.86
CA THR A 17 31.09 -22.43 -5.65
C THR A 17 31.07 -21.27 -4.66
N LEU A 18 30.31 -20.21 -4.98
CA LEU A 18 29.82 -19.23 -4.03
C LEU A 18 28.80 -19.96 -3.16
N LYS A 19 29.32 -20.80 -2.26
CA LYS A 19 28.53 -21.22 -1.11
C LYS A 19 28.27 -19.94 -0.32
N PHE A 20 27.00 -19.72 -0.02
CA PHE A 20 26.58 -18.67 0.88
C PHE A 20 27.31 -18.88 2.21
N GLU A 21 28.26 -18.01 2.54
CA GLU A 21 28.85 -17.93 3.87
C GLU A 21 27.79 -17.25 4.76
N ASP A 22 27.09 -18.09 5.52
CA ASP A 22 26.15 -17.64 6.53
C ASP A 22 26.94 -17.00 7.68
N ASN A 23 27.19 -15.70 7.55
CA ASN A 23 27.87 -14.89 8.56
C ASN A 23 26.91 -14.40 9.66
N PHE A 24 25.70 -14.98 9.77
CA PHE A 24 24.77 -14.72 10.86
C PHE A 24 25.08 -15.59 12.09
N GLU A 25 26.35 -15.71 12.47
CA GLU A 25 26.64 -16.19 13.83
C GLU A 25 25.95 -15.22 14.80
N PRO A 26 25.15 -15.73 15.76
CA PRO A 26 24.50 -14.89 16.74
C PRO A 26 25.59 -14.21 17.55
N SER A 27 25.96 -12.99 17.14
CA SER A 27 26.98 -12.22 17.82
C SER A 27 26.52 -12.04 19.24
N ASP A 28 27.40 -12.38 20.19
CA ASP A 28 27.17 -12.08 21.60
C ASP A 28 26.73 -10.62 21.71
N ARG A 29 25.61 -10.44 22.43
CA ARG A 29 24.88 -9.20 22.69
C ARG A 29 25.75 -7.96 22.44
N LEU A 30 25.33 -7.10 21.49
CA LEU A 30 26.07 -5.89 21.10
C LEU A 30 26.71 -5.19 22.32
N PRO A 31 27.95 -4.71 22.23
CA PRO A 31 28.71 -4.22 23.39
C PRO A 31 28.04 -3.04 24.13
N ASP A 32 27.08 -2.35 23.49
CA ASP A 32 26.27 -1.28 24.05
C ASP A 32 24.82 -1.68 24.37
N SER A 33 24.41 -2.92 24.10
CA SER A 33 23.05 -3.44 24.31
C SER A 33 22.53 -3.22 25.73
N VAL A 34 23.41 -3.35 26.73
CA VAL A 34 23.08 -3.11 28.15
C VAL A 34 22.72 -1.63 28.37
N LYS A 35 23.50 -0.72 27.79
CA LYS A 35 23.27 0.73 27.91
C LYS A 35 22.01 1.14 27.15
N TYR A 36 21.82 0.57 25.96
CA TYR A 36 20.64 0.80 25.15
C TYR A 36 19.36 0.33 25.86
N LEU A 37 19.35 -0.89 26.40
CA LEU A 37 18.22 -1.42 27.15
C LEU A 37 17.94 -0.62 28.43
N ALA A 38 18.97 -0.25 29.19
CA ALA A 38 18.79 0.63 30.35
C ALA A 38 18.16 1.98 29.97
N SER A 39 18.53 2.55 28.80
CA SER A 39 17.92 3.78 28.31
C SER A 39 16.45 3.60 27.93
N LEU A 40 16.10 2.45 27.33
CA LEU A 40 14.74 2.10 26.96
C LEU A 40 13.88 1.88 28.20
N GLU A 41 14.36 1.11 29.18
CA GLU A 41 13.68 0.87 30.45
C GLU A 41 13.43 2.16 31.21
N LYS A 42 14.40 3.08 31.23
CA LYS A 42 14.23 4.40 31.83
C LYS A 42 13.15 5.23 31.14
N ARG A 43 13.13 5.24 29.80
CA ARG A 43 12.08 5.92 29.02
C ARG A 43 10.71 5.28 29.25
N LEU A 44 10.66 3.97 29.34
CA LEU A 44 9.44 3.19 29.58
C LEU A 44 8.89 3.43 30.99
N ALA A 45 9.76 3.51 32.01
CA ALA A 45 9.38 3.88 33.37
C ALA A 45 8.75 5.28 33.42
N ILE A 46 9.38 6.27 32.77
CA ILE A 46 8.83 7.64 32.68
C ILE A 46 7.45 7.65 32.00
N LEU A 47 7.27 6.87 30.94
CA LEU A 47 5.98 6.74 30.25
C LEU A 47 4.92 6.10 31.15
N LYS A 48 5.27 5.04 31.88
CA LYS A 48 4.37 4.37 32.84
C LYS A 48 4.00 5.24 34.04
N GLU A 49 4.90 6.10 34.49
CA GLU A 49 4.64 7.07 35.56
C GLU A 49 3.76 8.22 35.10
N ARG A 50 3.93 8.67 33.85
CA ARG A 50 3.17 9.80 33.29
C ARG A 50 1.80 9.43 32.75
N GLN A 51 1.60 8.18 32.34
CA GLN A 51 0.32 7.71 31.80
C GLN A 51 -0.29 6.68 32.74
N SER A 52 -1.37 7.06 33.41
CA SER A 52 -2.22 6.09 34.08
C SER A 52 -2.82 5.13 33.05
N LYS A 53 -3.09 3.89 33.45
CA LYS A 53 -3.86 2.94 32.63
C LYS A 53 -5.19 3.55 32.17
N LYS A 54 -5.79 4.42 33.00
CA LYS A 54 -7.00 5.17 32.63
C LYS A 54 -6.75 6.19 31.52
N ASP A 55 -5.65 6.94 31.57
CA ASP A 55 -5.31 7.93 30.54
C ASP A 55 -5.02 7.26 29.19
N LEU A 56 -4.40 6.08 29.22
CA LEU A 56 -4.17 5.29 28.01
C LEU A 56 -5.48 4.79 27.39
N ILE A 57 -6.41 4.28 28.22
CA ILE A 57 -7.73 3.84 27.77
C ILE A 57 -8.52 5.02 27.20
N GLN A 58 -8.48 6.17 27.88
CA GLN A 58 -9.16 7.39 27.42
C GLN A 58 -8.55 7.89 26.09
N SER A 59 -7.22 7.87 25.95
CA SER A 59 -6.54 8.25 24.70
C SER A 59 -6.89 7.30 23.55
N LEU A 60 -7.00 6.00 23.83
CA LEU A 60 -7.44 4.99 22.85
C LEU A 60 -8.89 5.23 22.43
N GLU A 61 -9.78 5.50 23.39
CA GLU A 61 -11.20 5.77 23.11
C GLU A 61 -11.37 7.06 22.30
N GLU A 62 -10.60 8.11 22.62
CA GLU A 62 -10.59 9.37 21.88
C GLU A 62 -10.06 9.18 20.45
N LYS A 63 -8.96 8.44 20.28
CA LYS A 63 -8.42 8.07 18.95
C LYS A 63 -9.43 7.26 18.15
N HIS A 64 -10.12 6.31 18.76
CA HIS A 64 -11.15 5.52 18.12
C HIS A 64 -12.32 6.38 17.64
N LYS A 65 -12.84 7.26 18.50
CA LYS A 65 -13.91 8.22 18.15
C LYS A 65 -13.48 9.17 17.03
N SER A 66 -12.27 9.71 17.10
CA SER A 66 -11.71 10.60 16.08
C SER A 66 -11.54 9.89 14.73
N CYS A 67 -11.08 8.64 14.73
CA CYS A 67 -10.97 7.82 13.54
C CYS A 67 -12.35 7.54 12.92
N MET A 68 -13.32 7.16 13.75
CA MET A 68 -14.70 6.92 13.30
C MET A 68 -15.32 8.18 12.70
N LEU A 69 -15.15 9.34 13.34
CA LEU A 69 -15.59 10.63 12.79
C LEU A 69 -14.91 10.95 11.46
N ARG A 70 -13.59 10.74 11.34
CA ARG A 70 -12.89 10.95 10.07
C ARG A 70 -13.46 10.05 8.96
N LEU A 71 -13.65 8.76 9.22
CA LEU A 71 -14.21 7.83 8.23
C LEU A 71 -15.65 8.20 7.85
N MET A 72 -16.48 8.62 8.80
CA MET A 72 -17.84 9.06 8.54
C MET A 72 -17.89 10.40 7.79
N SER A 73 -16.96 11.32 8.07
CA SER A 73 -16.86 12.62 7.41
C SER A 73 -16.24 12.52 6.00
N GLU A 74 -15.24 11.66 5.80
CA GLU A 74 -14.69 11.33 4.48
C GLU A 74 -15.72 10.58 3.62
N GLY A 75 -16.62 9.79 4.23
CA GLY A 75 -17.73 9.17 3.51
C GLY A 75 -18.93 10.10 3.26
N SER A 76 -19.01 11.24 3.94
CA SER A 76 -20.05 12.27 3.79
C SER A 76 -19.53 13.53 3.11
N SER A 77 -18.45 13.43 2.34
CA SER A 77 -18.03 14.46 1.40
C SER A 77 -19.07 14.59 0.27
N ASN A 78 -20.19 15.23 0.60
CA ASN A 78 -20.73 16.28 -0.25
C ASN A 78 -19.72 17.44 -0.23
N THR A 79 -18.50 17.21 -0.72
CA THR A 79 -17.62 18.30 -1.09
C THR A 79 -18.26 18.90 -2.32
N ALA A 80 -18.75 20.13 -2.19
CA ALA A 80 -19.14 20.92 -3.34
C ALA A 80 -17.99 20.82 -4.33
N VAL A 81 -18.25 20.27 -5.53
CA VAL A 81 -17.23 20.11 -6.57
C VAL A 81 -16.57 21.47 -6.77
N THR A 82 -15.32 21.56 -6.37
CA THR A 82 -14.51 22.77 -6.45
C THR A 82 -13.86 22.84 -7.81
N GLN A 83 -13.40 24.03 -8.20
CA GLN A 83 -12.72 24.20 -9.49
C GLN A 83 -11.40 23.41 -9.57
N GLU A 84 -10.82 23.09 -8.42
CA GLU A 84 -9.60 22.27 -8.27
C GLU A 84 -9.87 20.80 -8.65
N ASP A 85 -11.07 20.27 -8.41
CA ASP A 85 -11.46 18.91 -8.79
C ASP A 85 -11.52 18.69 -10.32
N PHE A 86 -11.47 19.76 -11.11
CA PHE A 86 -11.43 19.72 -12.58
C PHE A 86 -10.02 19.86 -13.16
N ASP A 87 -8.99 20.04 -12.33
CA ASP A 87 -7.61 20.07 -12.81
C ASP A 87 -7.13 18.64 -13.11
N LEU A 88 -7.38 18.19 -14.33
CA LEU A 88 -7.09 16.82 -14.77
C LEU A 88 -5.59 16.47 -14.74
N ASP A 89 -4.71 17.46 -14.70
CA ASP A 89 -3.27 17.27 -14.62
C ASP A 89 -2.78 17.12 -13.16
N GLU A 90 -3.66 17.30 -12.17
CA GLU A 90 -3.30 17.14 -10.76
C GLU A 90 -2.92 15.68 -10.46
N PRO A 91 -1.80 15.45 -9.74
CA PRO A 91 -1.36 14.11 -9.40
C PRO A 91 -2.23 13.45 -8.32
N VAL A 92 -2.60 12.19 -8.55
CA VAL A 92 -3.48 11.43 -7.66
C VAL A 92 -2.69 10.82 -6.49
N HIS A 93 -3.11 11.13 -5.26
CA HIS A 93 -2.80 10.38 -4.02
C HIS A 93 -1.34 9.91 -3.81
N ILE A 94 -0.36 10.78 -4.05
CA ILE A 94 1.07 10.45 -3.83
C ILE A 94 1.37 10.02 -2.38
N ASN A 95 0.60 10.51 -1.41
CA ASN A 95 0.84 10.32 0.02
C ASN A 95 -0.05 9.26 0.69
N HIS A 96 -0.97 8.61 -0.05
CA HIS A 96 -1.87 7.64 0.56
C HIS A 96 -1.17 6.27 0.70
N PRO A 97 -1.16 5.62 1.88
CA PRO A 97 -0.42 4.37 2.09
C PRO A 97 -0.91 3.22 1.19
N ALA A 98 -2.19 3.23 0.76
CA ALA A 98 -2.69 2.24 -0.19
C ALA A 98 -2.06 2.35 -1.60
N HIS A 99 -1.56 3.54 -1.98
CA HIS A 99 -0.94 3.79 -3.28
C HIS A 99 0.35 2.97 -3.49
N THR A 100 1.11 2.73 -2.42
CA THR A 100 2.32 1.90 -2.47
C THR A 100 1.99 0.42 -2.65
N LEU A 101 0.92 -0.05 -2.01
CA LEU A 101 0.48 -1.44 -2.12
C LEU A 101 -0.12 -1.73 -3.50
N LEU A 102 -0.99 -0.85 -4.01
CA LEU A 102 -1.61 -0.95 -5.33
C LEU A 102 -0.56 -0.98 -6.45
N ARG A 103 0.48 -0.12 -6.38
CA ARG A 103 1.61 -0.14 -7.32
C ARG A 103 2.28 -1.51 -7.44
N ARG A 104 2.31 -2.27 -6.36
CA ARG A 104 3.03 -3.54 -6.29
C ARG A 104 2.19 -4.72 -6.79
N ILE A 105 0.86 -4.63 -6.69
CA ILE A 105 -0.05 -5.72 -7.04
C ILE A 105 -0.71 -5.54 -8.41
N ALA A 106 -0.92 -4.31 -8.87
CA ALA A 106 -1.60 -3.98 -10.12
C ALA A 106 -1.10 -2.63 -10.66
N PRO A 107 0.18 -2.54 -11.09
CA PRO A 107 0.78 -1.30 -11.58
C PRO A 107 0.06 -0.72 -12.81
N GLU A 108 -0.56 -1.57 -13.63
CA GLU A 108 -1.33 -1.17 -14.81
C GLU A 108 -2.64 -0.45 -14.49
N ARG A 109 -3.15 -0.57 -13.26
CA ARG A 109 -4.40 0.08 -12.81
C ARG A 109 -4.16 1.39 -12.06
N GLN A 110 -2.95 1.93 -12.13
CA GLN A 110 -2.56 3.12 -11.39
C GLN A 110 -2.52 4.34 -12.31
N ALA A 111 -3.53 5.18 -12.19
CA ALA A 111 -3.49 6.53 -12.76
C ALA A 111 -2.51 7.41 -11.97
N ILE A 112 -1.72 8.19 -12.69
CA ILE A 112 -0.76 9.16 -12.13
C ILE A 112 -1.47 10.51 -11.96
N THR A 113 -2.38 10.86 -12.87
CA THR A 113 -3.17 12.11 -12.84
C THR A 113 -4.68 11.84 -12.75
N LEU A 114 -5.46 12.86 -12.39
CA LEU A 114 -6.93 12.76 -12.36
C LEU A 114 -7.51 12.45 -13.74
N GLY A 115 -6.92 12.99 -14.81
CA GLY A 115 -7.31 12.71 -16.20
C GLY A 115 -7.15 11.24 -16.56
N GLU A 116 -6.01 10.64 -16.23
CA GLU A 116 -5.77 9.21 -16.46
C GLU A 116 -6.75 8.33 -15.65
N LEU A 117 -7.10 8.74 -14.43
CA LEU A 117 -8.08 8.02 -13.60
C LEU A 117 -9.46 8.00 -14.27
N VAL A 118 -9.86 9.10 -14.88
CA VAL A 118 -11.12 9.18 -15.64
C VAL A 118 -11.10 8.25 -16.85
N GLU A 119 -9.98 8.13 -17.55
CA GLU A 119 -9.85 7.20 -18.68
C GLU A 119 -9.93 5.73 -18.26
N LEU A 120 -9.28 5.35 -17.16
CA LEU A 120 -9.37 4.00 -16.60
C LEU A 120 -10.82 3.67 -16.20
N LEU A 121 -11.51 4.61 -15.54
CA LEU A 121 -12.89 4.41 -15.13
C LEU A 121 -13.84 4.25 -16.33
N LYS A 122 -13.61 5.02 -17.41
CA LYS A 122 -14.34 4.83 -18.68
C LYS A 122 -14.10 3.44 -19.25
N ALA A 123 -12.86 2.95 -19.24
CA ALA A 123 -12.52 1.63 -19.75
C ALA A 123 -13.20 0.52 -18.93
N ASP A 124 -13.22 0.62 -17.60
CA ASP A 124 -13.89 -0.34 -16.72
C ASP A 124 -15.40 -0.38 -16.99
N GLN A 125 -16.06 0.79 -17.15
CA GLN A 125 -17.49 0.85 -17.51
C GLN A 125 -17.78 0.23 -18.88
N LEU A 126 -16.93 0.49 -19.88
CA LEU A 126 -17.08 -0.11 -21.20
C LEU A 126 -16.90 -1.63 -21.15
N ALA A 127 -15.96 -2.13 -20.35
CA ALA A 127 -15.76 -3.56 -20.17
C ALA A 127 -16.97 -4.23 -19.50
N GLU A 128 -17.59 -3.57 -18.53
CA GLU A 128 -18.82 -4.04 -17.88
C GLU A 128 -19.99 -4.11 -18.86
N ILE A 129 -20.21 -3.05 -19.65
CA ILE A 129 -21.26 -3.00 -20.69
C ILE A 129 -21.06 -4.13 -21.71
N LEU A 130 -19.83 -4.32 -22.20
CA LEU A 130 -19.52 -5.38 -23.18
C LEU A 130 -19.76 -6.78 -22.59
N ALA A 131 -19.41 -7.00 -21.32
CA ALA A 131 -19.66 -8.26 -20.64
C ALA A 131 -21.16 -8.55 -20.43
N GLU A 132 -21.96 -7.50 -20.20
CA GLU A 132 -23.43 -7.61 -20.13
C GLU A 132 -24.03 -7.94 -21.50
N GLU A 133 -23.57 -7.29 -22.57
CA GLU A 133 -24.01 -7.54 -23.94
C GLU A 133 -23.67 -8.97 -24.40
N GLU A 134 -22.49 -9.48 -24.08
CA GLU A 134 -22.09 -10.85 -24.39
C GLU A 134 -22.96 -11.88 -23.66
N ASN A 135 -23.26 -11.65 -22.38
CA ASN A 135 -24.16 -12.51 -21.61
C ASN A 135 -25.61 -12.51 -22.15
N ASN A 136 -26.12 -11.36 -22.58
CA ASN A 136 -27.48 -11.25 -23.11
C ASN A 136 -27.59 -11.88 -24.53
N SER A 137 -26.51 -11.80 -25.30
CA SER A 137 -26.40 -12.45 -26.62
C SER A 137 -26.34 -13.98 -26.50
N ALA A 138 -25.59 -14.49 -25.53
CA ALA A 138 -25.47 -15.93 -25.27
C ALA A 138 -26.77 -16.56 -24.74
N SER A 139 -27.61 -15.79 -24.04
CA SER A 139 -28.90 -16.27 -23.53
C SER A 139 -30.04 -16.20 -24.57
N SER A 140 -29.94 -15.36 -25.60
CA SER A 140 -30.87 -15.36 -26.75
C SER A 140 -30.65 -16.52 -27.74
N LEU A 141 -29.44 -17.08 -27.81
CA LEU A 141 -29.11 -18.22 -28.68
C LEU A 141 -29.58 -19.59 -28.14
N ASN A 142 -30.09 -19.64 -26.90
CA ASN A 142 -30.53 -20.87 -26.23
C ASN A 142 -32.07 -21.03 -26.16
N ASN A 143 -32.84 -20.19 -26.87
CA ASN A 143 -34.31 -20.31 -26.99
C ASN A 143 -34.74 -20.59 -28.43
#